data_AF-A0A965EIQ2-F1
#
_entry.id   AF-A0A965EIQ2-F1
#
_cell.length_a   1.000
_cell.length_b   1.000
_cell.length_c   1.000
_cell.angle_alpha   90.00
_cell.angle_beta   90.00
_cell.angle_gamma   90.00
#
_symmetry.space_group_name_H-M   'P 1'
#
loop_
_entity.id
_entity.type
_entity.pdbx_description
1 polymer ?
#
loop_
_entity_poly.entity_id
_entity_poly.type
_entity_poly.pdbx_seq_one_letter_code
_entity_poly.pdbx_strand_id
1 'polypeptide(L)'
;MSLTHQEKVKVIQFIRPNAQFVLRGLDVEWMDETQTQPTEEEIAQGWVDYQAKEATDRTEAEAKKQELLNKLGITADEAKLLLANG
;
A
#
# COMPACT_ATOMS: atom_id res chain seq x y z
N MET A 1 0.71 -20.26 -1.69
CA MET A 1 1.16 -19.16 -0.80
C MET A 1 -0.08 -18.60 -0.14
N SER A 2 -0.09 -18.42 1.18
CA SER A 2 -1.26 -17.90 1.89
C SER A 2 -0.93 -16.50 2.39
N LEU A 3 -1.73 -15.52 1.99
CA LEU A 3 -1.61 -14.14 2.47
C LEU A 3 -1.96 -14.09 3.95
N THR A 4 -1.24 -13.25 4.70
CA THR A 4 -1.66 -12.85 6.05
C THR A 4 -2.96 -12.03 5.96
N HIS A 5 -3.63 -11.87 7.10
CA HIS A 5 -4.83 -11.05 7.19
C HIS A 5 -4.60 -9.63 6.66
N GLN A 6 -3.51 -8.97 7.07
CA GLN A 6 -3.21 -7.59 6.65
C GLN A 6 -2.92 -7.49 5.15
N GLU A 7 -2.18 -8.46 4.60
CA GLU A 7 -1.88 -8.49 3.16
C GLU A 7 -3.16 -8.69 2.34
N LYS A 8 -4.05 -9.58 2.79
CA LYS A 8 -5.32 -9.83 2.10
C LYS A 8 -6.22 -8.58 2.10
N VAL A 9 -6.28 -7.83 3.20
CA VAL A 9 -7.00 -6.54 3.23
C VAL A 9 -6.41 -5.56 2.23
N LYS A 10 -5.08 -5.38 2.25
CA LYS A 10 -4.39 -4.45 1.34
C LYS A 10 -4.64 -4.79 -0.13
N VAL A 11 -4.54 -6.07 -0.49
CA VAL A 11 -4.80 -6.53 -1.85
C VAL A 11 -6.23 -6.28 -2.26
N ILE A 12 -7.21 -6.68 -1.44
CA ILE A 12 -8.63 -6.48 -1.77
C ILE A 12 -8.92 -4.98 -1.97
N GLN A 13 -8.41 -4.11 -1.10
CA GLN A 13 -8.57 -2.67 -1.24
C GLN A 13 -7.83 -2.09 -2.45
N PHE A 14 -6.71 -2.71 -2.85
CA PHE A 14 -5.97 -2.32 -4.04
C PHE A 14 -6.74 -2.66 -5.32
N ILE A 15 -7.33 -3.86 -5.42
CA ILE A 15 -8.05 -4.31 -6.62
C ILE A 15 -9.54 -3.93 -6.65
N ARG A 16 -10.12 -3.59 -5.49
CA ARG A 16 -11.49 -3.11 -5.30
C ARG A 16 -11.47 -1.92 -4.32
N PRO A 17 -11.14 -0.72 -4.81
CA PRO A 17 -11.10 0.47 -3.97
C PRO A 17 -12.44 0.72 -3.29
N ASN A 18 -12.40 1.11 -2.01
CA ASN A 18 -13.58 1.37 -1.18
C ASN A 18 -14.52 0.16 -0.97
N ALA A 19 -14.07 -1.06 -1.29
CA ALA A 19 -14.86 -2.26 -1.06
C ALA A 19 -15.23 -2.43 0.43
N GLN A 20 -16.48 -2.78 0.69
CA GLN A 20 -16.97 -3.15 2.02
C GLN A 20 -16.91 -4.66 2.24
N PHE A 21 -16.08 -5.09 3.18
CA PHE A 21 -15.94 -6.50 3.54
C PHE A 21 -15.37 -6.65 4.94
N VAL A 22 -15.54 -7.82 5.54
CA VAL A 22 -14.93 -8.22 6.80
C VAL A 22 -14.10 -9.47 6.57
N LEU A 23 -12.93 -9.55 7.20
CA LEU A 23 -12.15 -10.77 7.26
C LEU A 23 -12.36 -11.48 8.59
N ARG A 24 -12.82 -12.72 8.56
CA ARG A 24 -12.86 -13.61 9.72
C ARG A 24 -11.74 -14.63 9.60
N GLY A 25 -10.60 -14.34 10.23
CA GLY A 25 -9.38 -15.09 9.97
C GLY A 25 -8.89 -14.82 8.54
N LEU A 26 -8.99 -15.82 7.66
CA LEU A 26 -8.65 -15.71 6.23
C LEU A 26 -9.89 -15.70 5.32
N ASP A 27 -11.08 -15.97 5.85
CA ASP A 27 -12.32 -15.98 5.07
C ASP A 27 -12.84 -14.55 4.87
N VAL A 28 -13.25 -14.26 3.63
CA VAL A 28 -13.81 -12.97 3.23
C VAL A 28 -15.32 -13.04 3.33
N GLU A 29 -15.90 -12.27 4.24
CA GLU A 29 -17.32 -11.97 4.26
C GLU A 29 -17.56 -10.68 3.49
N TRP A 30 -18.16 -10.81 2.31
CA TRP A 30 -18.40 -9.68 1.42
C TRP A 30 -19.66 -8.92 1.82
N MET A 31 -19.56 -7.59 1.94
CA MET A 31 -20.66 -6.72 2.35
C MET A 31 -20.94 -5.61 1.34
N ASP A 32 -20.17 -5.52 0.25
CA ASP A 32 -20.31 -4.47 -0.75
C ASP A 32 -21.46 -4.78 -1.71
N GLU A 33 -22.39 -3.83 -1.85
CA GLU A 33 -23.55 -3.94 -2.75
C GLU A 33 -23.26 -3.42 -4.16
N THR A 34 -22.15 -2.70 -4.35
CA THR A 34 -21.79 -2.03 -5.61
C THR A 34 -20.72 -2.78 -6.41
N GLN A 35 -19.86 -3.52 -5.71
CA GLN A 35 -18.75 -4.27 -6.26
C GLN A 35 -18.92 -5.75 -5.98
N THR A 36 -18.41 -6.59 -6.87
CA THR A 36 -18.37 -8.04 -6.67
C THR A 36 -17.13 -8.45 -5.88
N GLN A 37 -17.31 -9.45 -5.02
CA GLN A 37 -16.20 -10.10 -4.32
C GLN A 37 -15.17 -10.60 -5.34
N PRO A 38 -13.87 -10.26 -5.18
CA PRO A 38 -12.84 -10.76 -6.07
C PRO A 38 -12.63 -12.26 -5.89
N THR A 39 -12.29 -12.96 -6.97
CA THR A 39 -11.92 -14.37 -6.93
C THR A 39 -10.56 -14.58 -6.27
N GLU A 40 -10.23 -15.82 -5.89
CA GLU A 40 -8.89 -16.12 -5.37
C GLU A 40 -7.79 -15.86 -6.40
N GLU A 41 -8.06 -16.07 -7.69
CA GLU A 41 -7.13 -15.78 -8.77
C GLU A 41 -6.89 -14.26 -8.92
N GLU A 42 -7.95 -13.45 -8.83
CA GLU A 42 -7.83 -11.99 -8.83
C GLU A 42 -7.06 -11.48 -7.62
N ILE A 43 -7.25 -12.08 -6.44
CA ILE A 43 -6.47 -11.75 -5.24
C ILE A 43 -5.00 -12.15 -5.42
N ALA A 44 -4.72 -13.33 -5.99
CA ALA A 44 -3.35 -13.77 -6.22
C ALA A 44 -2.60 -12.86 -7.20
N GLN A 45 -3.25 -12.51 -8.33
CA GLN A 45 -2.67 -11.57 -9.30
C GLN A 45 -2.55 -10.16 -8.70
N GLY A 46 -3.58 -9.71 -8.00
CA GLY A 46 -3.58 -8.42 -7.31
C GLY A 46 -2.45 -8.27 -6.30
N TRP A 47 -2.03 -9.36 -5.65
CA TRP A 47 -0.87 -9.34 -4.75
C TRP A 47 0.47 -9.14 -5.47
N VAL A 48 0.62 -9.72 -6.66
CA VAL A 48 1.81 -9.50 -7.50
C VAL A 48 1.86 -8.03 -7.94
N ASP A 49 0.73 -7.52 -8.42
CA ASP A 49 0.61 -6.14 -8.91
C ASP A 49 0.79 -5.13 -7.76
N TYR A 50 0.23 -5.41 -6.59
CA TYR A 50 0.39 -4.58 -5.39
C TYR A 50 1.88 -4.48 -4.98
N GLN A 51 2.61 -5.59 -4.97
CA GLN A 51 4.04 -5.57 -4.63
C GLN A 51 4.86 -4.78 -5.65
N ALA A 52 4.56 -4.93 -6.95
CA ALA A 52 5.22 -4.16 -7.99
C ALA A 52 4.94 -2.65 -7.84
N LYS A 53 3.69 -2.29 -7.50
CA LYS A 53 3.30 -0.91 -7.23
C LYS A 53 4.02 -0.35 -6.00
N GLU A 54 4.03 -1.05 -4.86
CA GLU A 54 4.70 -0.59 -3.64
C GLU A 54 6.20 -0.35 -3.86
N ALA A 55 6.86 -1.21 -4.64
CA ALA A 55 8.26 -1.01 -4.99
C ALA A 55 8.47 0.26 -5.82
N THR A 56 7.56 0.53 -6.75
CA THR A 56 7.59 1.73 -7.62
C THR A 56 7.31 2.99 -6.80
N ASP A 57 6.24 2.99 -6.02
CA ASP A 57 5.81 4.11 -5.18
C ASP A 57 6.89 4.48 -4.15
N ARG A 58 7.60 3.50 -3.57
CA ARG A 58 8.74 3.75 -2.67
C ARG A 58 9.88 4.46 -3.39
N THR A 59 10.24 3.99 -4.59
CA THR A 59 11.31 4.60 -5.40
C THR A 59 10.96 6.04 -5.77
N GLU A 60 9.71 6.29 -6.16
CA GLU A 60 9.23 7.64 -6.47
C GLU A 60 9.21 8.55 -5.23
N ALA A 61 8.80 8.03 -4.07
CA ALA A 61 8.81 8.77 -2.82
C ALA A 61 10.23 9.15 -2.40
N GLU A 62 11.18 8.25 -2.57
CA GLU A 62 12.61 8.50 -2.33
C GLU A 62 13.16 9.56 -3.29
N ALA A 63 12.84 9.47 -4.59
CA ALA A 63 13.25 10.47 -5.58
C ALA A 63 12.66 11.86 -5.26
N LYS A 64 11.36 11.94 -4.95
CA LYS A 64 10.69 13.18 -4.54
C LYS A 64 11.29 13.75 -3.26
N LYS A 65 11.58 12.91 -2.27
CA LYS A 65 12.26 13.32 -1.04
C LYS A 65 13.63 13.90 -1.35
N GLN A 66 14.42 13.26 -2.22
CA GLN A 66 15.73 13.76 -2.59
C GLN A 66 15.65 15.09 -3.35
N GLU A 67 14.67 15.25 -4.24
CA GLU A 67 14.42 16.51 -4.93
C GLU A 67 14.07 17.63 -3.95
N LEU A 68 13.23 17.36 -2.95
CA LEU A 68 12.87 18.33 -1.91
C LEU A 68 14.09 18.73 -1.06
N LEU A 69 14.93 17.77 -0.66
CA LEU A 69 16.17 18.06 0.06
C LEU A 69 17.10 18.95 -0.76
N ASN A 70 17.28 18.64 -2.05
CA ASN A 70 18.07 19.46 -2.97
C ASN A 70 17.50 20.89 -3.12
N LYS A 71 16.17 21.03 -3.23
CA LYS A 71 15.49 22.34 -3.31
C LYS A 71 15.64 23.17 -2.04
N LEU A 72 15.63 22.52 -0.88
CA LEU A 72 15.82 23.16 0.42
C LEU A 72 17.29 23.44 0.74
N GLY A 73 18.22 22.89 -0.04
CA GLY A 73 19.65 23.05 0.17
C GLY A 73 20.16 22.40 1.46
N ILE A 74 19.44 21.38 1.96
CA ILE A 74 19.78 20.65 3.18
C ILE A 74 20.00 19.17 2.88
N THR A 75 20.83 18.53 3.69
CA THR A 75 21.04 17.08 3.64
C THR A 75 19.93 16.32 4.38
N ALA A 76 19.86 14.99 4.16
CA ALA A 76 18.93 14.13 4.88
C ALA A 76 19.18 14.13 6.39
N ASP A 77 20.43 14.24 6.83
CA ASP A 77 20.81 14.30 8.24
C ASP A 77 20.39 15.61 8.89
N GLU A 78 20.56 16.73 8.18
CA GLU A 78 20.08 18.04 8.64
C GLU A 78 18.56 18.07 8.77
N ALA A 79 17.84 17.55 7.77
CA ALA A 79 16.37 17.45 7.84
C ALA A 79 15.91 16.63 9.05
N LYS A 80 16.62 15.53 9.37
CA LYS A 80 16.32 14.70 10.54
C LYS A 80 16.59 15.43 11.85
N LEU A 81 17.67 16.21 11.93
CA LEU A 81 18.01 17.00 13.13
C LEU A 81 16.98 18.10 13.40
N LEU A 82 16.44 18.74 12.35
CA LEU A 82 15.41 19.77 12.48
C LEU A 82 14.08 19.19 12.98
N LEU A 83 13.68 18.02 12.47
CA LEU A 83 12.44 17.35 12.90
C LEU A 83 12.52 16.79 14.32
N ALA A 84 13.72 16.44 14.80
CA ALA A 84 13.92 15.91 16.15
C ALA A 84 13.92 17.00 17.24
N ASN A 85 14.12 18.26 16.86
CA ASN A 85 14.22 19.41 17.78
C ASN A 85 13.05 20.41 17.63
N GLY A 86 12.01 20.04 16.87
CA GLY A 86 10.81 20.85 16.61
C GLY A 86 9.63 20.48 17.48
#